data_AF-A0A177V8R9-F1
#
_entry.id   AF-A0A177V8R9-F1
#
_cell.length_a   1.000
_cell.length_b   1.000
_cell.length_c   1.000
_cell.angle_alpha   90.00
_cell.angle_beta   90.00
_cell.angle_gamma   90.00
#
_symmetry.space_group_name_H-M   'P 1'
#
loop_
_entity.id
_entity.type
_entity.pdbx_description
1 polymer ?
#
loop_
_entity_poly.entity_id
_entity_poly.type
_entity_poly.pdbx_seq_one_letter_code
_entity_poly.pdbx_strand_id
1 'polypeptide(L)'
;MPDVTLRAQSESQALPREVAATDEAGPSPADALRLTAFPRWYPFHRSHAPKATVINLAELQPEFIPWLESGSFVLPEDPKPAGLGEDHGDDEDEHSGIEASDLSARRRSGLDDDPQGREDQDEEEDELPAPTFPALHKRLCELIEKYDGAVFPKLNWSAPRDAAWIVPGATLRCTSPQDIYLLLKSSDFVATDIAQTRELYLDAAFSSLSLGSITVDPEAAAAATASSSTTTRSLPPLQLVIKQHFAFPTSHEFRCFVHRRRLLAISQRDTATAFPHLQPAQTRRTIRRLIKSFWRSRLDLAPPQPGSEGSSDAVSPTALLRDYVFDVYLTRDMSRVFLVDLAPWGIARTDPLLWNWDELEEKSEHYWARRQPGSDQAAGDEEEEEDDESDDEAYDDDDEPLPPLRVLSSDQDDPSANLASSSSSSAAQSHSFSNTPTYAHNMVPADFHALASATAGPAGAGKTLEQLREEWAAAVARASVDDGEEEKEDGL
;
A
#
# COMPACT_ATOMS: atom_id res chain seq x y z
N MET A 1 48.76 -19.91 -0.90
CA MET A 1 48.82 -19.07 -2.11
C MET A 1 48.80 -20.01 -3.31
N PRO A 2 47.74 -19.92 -4.12
CA PRO A 2 47.93 -19.39 -5.46
C PRO A 2 46.87 -18.38 -5.89
N ASP A 3 47.21 -17.69 -6.98
CA ASP A 3 46.57 -16.58 -7.68
C ASP A 3 45.04 -16.63 -7.84
N VAL A 4 44.42 -15.51 -7.48
CA VAL A 4 43.05 -15.14 -7.87
C VAL A 4 43.16 -14.13 -9.01
N THR A 5 43.08 -14.61 -10.25
CA THR A 5 42.82 -13.75 -11.41
C THR A 5 41.34 -13.37 -11.41
N LEU A 6 41.06 -12.14 -10.95
CA LEU A 6 39.83 -11.41 -11.19
C LEU A 6 39.57 -11.30 -12.70
N ARG A 7 38.55 -12.00 -13.20
CA ARG A 7 37.93 -11.67 -14.49
C ARG A 7 37.02 -10.48 -14.26
N ALA A 8 37.51 -9.30 -14.58
CA ALA A 8 36.69 -8.13 -14.84
C ALA A 8 35.72 -8.46 -15.98
N GLN A 9 34.43 -8.48 -15.69
CA GLN A 9 33.39 -8.25 -16.68
C GLN A 9 32.88 -6.83 -16.43
N SER A 10 33.64 -5.87 -16.95
CA SER A 10 33.12 -4.54 -17.27
C SER A 10 32.65 -4.59 -18.72
N GLU A 11 31.35 -4.52 -18.92
CA GLU A 11 30.76 -4.01 -20.16
C GLU A 11 29.32 -3.60 -19.83
N SER A 12 29.21 -2.38 -19.31
CA SER A 12 27.99 -1.60 -19.34
C SER A 12 27.69 -1.31 -20.81
N GLN A 13 26.66 -1.93 -21.36
CA GLN A 13 26.05 -1.50 -22.61
C GLN A 13 24.64 -0.99 -22.29
N ALA A 14 24.56 0.24 -21.77
CA ALA A 14 23.36 1.05 -21.98
C ALA A 14 23.34 1.39 -23.48
N LEU A 15 22.56 0.64 -24.27
CA LEU A 15 22.44 0.89 -25.70
C LEU A 15 21.58 2.13 -25.94
N PRO A 16 22.02 3.08 -26.78
CA PRO A 16 21.15 4.16 -27.24
C PRO A 16 20.03 3.54 -28.09
N ARG A 17 18.79 3.63 -27.64
CA ARG A 17 17.61 3.13 -28.36
C ARG A 17 16.81 4.28 -28.93
N GLU A 18 16.74 4.34 -30.26
CA GLU A 18 15.67 5.02 -30.98
C GLU A 18 14.35 4.31 -30.64
N VAL A 19 13.41 5.06 -30.06
CA VAL A 19 12.05 4.58 -29.79
C VAL A 19 11.31 4.62 -31.13
N ALA A 20 11.12 3.46 -31.76
CA ALA A 20 10.30 3.38 -32.95
C ALA A 20 8.85 3.77 -32.59
N ALA A 21 8.26 4.68 -33.37
CA ALA A 21 6.93 5.28 -33.17
C ALA A 21 5.74 4.30 -33.22
N THR A 22 5.97 2.98 -33.23
CA THR A 22 4.95 1.93 -33.28
C THR A 22 4.74 1.24 -31.92
N ASP A 23 5.42 1.68 -30.84
CA ASP A 23 5.38 1.13 -29.47
C ASP A 23 4.51 1.98 -28.51
N GLU A 24 3.57 2.75 -29.06
CA GLU A 24 2.85 3.84 -28.37
C GLU A 24 1.93 3.37 -27.22
N ALA A 25 1.33 2.17 -27.30
CA ALA A 25 0.41 1.70 -26.26
C ALA A 25 1.14 0.90 -25.17
N GLY A 26 1.31 1.48 -23.98
CA GLY A 26 1.73 0.74 -22.78
C GLY A 26 0.75 -0.37 -22.38
N PRO A 27 1.09 -1.21 -21.38
CA PRO A 27 0.18 -2.25 -20.90
C PRO A 27 -1.14 -1.63 -20.42
N SER A 28 -2.25 -2.34 -20.61
CA SER A 28 -3.53 -1.89 -20.05
C SER A 28 -3.45 -1.77 -18.52
N PRO A 29 -4.30 -0.97 -17.86
CA PRO A 29 -4.29 -0.86 -16.39
C PRO A 29 -4.36 -2.22 -15.68
N ALA A 30 -5.16 -3.15 -16.22
CA ALA A 30 -5.25 -4.52 -15.71
C ALA A 30 -3.94 -5.30 -15.86
N ASP A 31 -3.22 -5.14 -16.97
CA ASP A 31 -1.90 -5.77 -17.15
C ASP A 31 -0.82 -5.11 -16.31
N ALA A 32 -0.80 -3.78 -16.21
CA ALA A 32 0.10 -3.08 -15.30
C ALA A 32 -0.10 -3.59 -13.87
N LEU A 33 -1.35 -3.78 -13.44
CA LEU A 33 -1.65 -4.34 -12.13
C LEU A 33 -1.18 -5.80 -11.97
N ARG A 34 -1.42 -6.65 -12.97
CA ARG A 34 -0.93 -8.04 -12.96
C ARG A 34 0.60 -8.09 -12.89
N LEU A 35 1.31 -7.25 -13.65
CA LEU A 35 2.77 -7.20 -13.72
C LEU A 35 3.41 -6.70 -12.42
N THR A 36 2.72 -5.84 -11.68
CA THR A 36 3.21 -5.24 -10.42
C THR A 36 2.86 -6.05 -9.17
N ALA A 37 2.13 -7.17 -9.31
CA ALA A 37 1.88 -8.09 -8.20
C ALA A 37 3.19 -8.67 -7.65
N PHE A 38 3.33 -8.73 -6.33
CA PHE A 38 4.51 -9.23 -5.63
C PHE A 38 5.03 -10.57 -6.16
N PRO A 39 4.18 -11.60 -6.38
CA PRO A 39 4.65 -12.89 -6.89
C PRO A 39 5.23 -12.83 -8.30
N ARG A 40 4.88 -11.81 -9.09
CA ARG A 40 5.37 -11.63 -10.47
C ARG A 40 6.74 -10.99 -10.51
N TRP A 41 6.98 -9.92 -9.74
CA TRP A 41 8.29 -9.24 -9.78
C TRP A 41 9.31 -9.84 -8.81
N TYR A 42 8.89 -10.39 -7.67
CA TYR A 42 9.81 -10.87 -6.64
C TYR A 42 10.82 -11.93 -7.12
N PRO A 43 10.45 -12.94 -7.94
CA PRO A 43 11.40 -13.94 -8.45
C PRO A 43 12.61 -13.35 -9.19
N PHE A 44 12.42 -12.23 -9.89
CA PHE A 44 13.48 -11.54 -10.65
C PHE A 44 14.40 -10.70 -9.77
N HIS A 45 13.91 -10.27 -8.60
CA HIS A 45 14.60 -9.32 -7.73
C HIS A 45 14.98 -9.89 -6.36
N ARG A 46 14.91 -11.22 -6.14
CA ARG A 46 15.19 -11.88 -4.85
C ARG A 46 16.52 -11.48 -4.19
N SER A 47 17.56 -11.23 -4.98
CA SER A 47 18.89 -10.83 -4.50
C SER A 47 18.97 -9.38 -4.01
N HIS A 48 18.00 -8.55 -4.40
CA HIS A 48 17.92 -7.13 -4.08
C HIS A 48 16.56 -6.78 -3.47
N ALA A 49 15.88 -7.72 -2.83
CA ALA A 49 14.63 -7.48 -2.13
C ALA A 49 14.67 -8.20 -0.76
N PRO A 50 13.90 -7.74 0.23
CA PRO A 50 13.70 -8.47 1.49
C PRO A 50 13.36 -9.94 1.26
N LYS A 51 13.85 -10.83 2.13
CA LYS A 51 13.49 -12.25 2.07
C LYS A 51 11.98 -12.39 2.28
N ALA A 52 11.34 -13.16 1.41
CA ALA A 52 9.92 -13.41 1.46
C ALA A 52 9.59 -14.83 1.00
N THR A 53 8.50 -15.38 1.51
CA THR A 53 7.88 -16.60 1.01
C THR A 53 6.45 -16.30 0.62
N VAL A 54 6.06 -16.84 -0.53
CA VAL A 54 4.75 -16.65 -1.13
C VAL A 54 3.95 -17.93 -0.94
N ILE A 55 2.71 -17.79 -0.48
CA ILE A 55 1.76 -18.87 -0.22
C ILE A 55 0.59 -18.70 -1.18
N ASN A 56 0.30 -19.73 -1.98
CA ASN A 56 -0.93 -19.77 -2.77
C ASN A 56 -2.09 -20.17 -1.86
N LEU A 57 -2.97 -19.21 -1.54
CA LEU A 57 -4.08 -19.44 -0.60
C LEU A 57 -5.11 -20.40 -1.18
N ALA A 58 -5.38 -20.33 -2.49
CA ALA A 58 -6.35 -21.20 -3.15
C ALA A 58 -5.90 -22.68 -3.15
N GLU A 59 -4.59 -22.95 -3.17
CA GLU A 59 -4.04 -24.30 -3.11
C GLU A 59 -3.86 -24.81 -1.68
N LEU A 60 -3.44 -23.94 -0.75
CA LEU A 60 -3.12 -24.36 0.62
C LEU A 60 -4.34 -24.44 1.54
N GLN A 61 -5.22 -23.43 1.49
CA GLN A 61 -6.36 -23.29 2.39
C GLN A 61 -7.41 -22.32 1.77
N PRO A 62 -8.20 -22.78 0.79
CA PRO A 62 -9.11 -21.91 0.03
C PRO A 62 -10.19 -21.26 0.89
N GLU A 63 -10.60 -21.90 2.01
CA GLU A 63 -11.61 -21.40 2.94
C GLU A 63 -11.18 -20.11 3.66
N PHE A 64 -9.89 -19.79 3.65
CA PHE A 64 -9.36 -18.55 4.23
C PHE A 64 -9.82 -17.30 3.46
N ILE A 65 -10.03 -17.39 2.15
CA ILE A 65 -10.39 -16.23 1.31
C ILE A 65 -11.81 -15.74 1.64
N PRO A 66 -12.86 -16.59 1.65
CA PRO A 66 -14.20 -16.16 2.07
C PRO A 66 -14.24 -15.65 3.51
N TRP A 67 -13.40 -16.17 4.41
CA TRP A 67 -13.31 -15.66 5.78
C TRP A 67 -12.75 -14.23 5.83
N LEU A 68 -11.68 -13.95 5.06
CA LEU A 68 -11.16 -12.58 4.95
C LEU A 68 -12.23 -11.60 4.45
N GLU A 69 -13.02 -12.01 3.46
CA GLU A 69 -14.12 -11.21 2.88
C GLU A 69 -15.35 -11.08 3.79
N SER A 70 -15.53 -12.00 4.74
CA SER A 70 -16.69 -11.99 5.63
C SER A 70 -16.71 -10.77 6.54
N GLY A 71 -17.89 -10.29 6.94
CA GLY A 71 -18.01 -9.25 7.96
C GLY A 71 -17.75 -9.75 9.39
N SER A 72 -17.54 -11.06 9.58
CA SER A 72 -17.31 -11.64 10.91
C SER A 72 -15.90 -11.35 11.41
N PHE A 73 -15.78 -10.94 12.67
CA PHE A 73 -14.50 -10.70 13.32
C PHE A 73 -14.02 -11.88 14.18
N VAL A 74 -14.69 -13.02 14.12
CA VAL A 74 -14.28 -14.21 14.88
C VAL A 74 -12.93 -14.70 14.35
N LEU A 75 -11.90 -14.57 15.18
CA LEU A 75 -10.54 -14.96 14.84
C LEU A 75 -10.39 -16.49 14.85
N PRO A 76 -9.46 -17.03 14.05
CA PRO A 76 -9.28 -18.47 13.98
C PRO A 76 -8.68 -19.03 15.27
N GLU A 77 -9.25 -20.12 15.76
CA GLU A 77 -8.70 -20.85 16.91
C GLU A 77 -7.40 -21.57 16.54
N ASP A 78 -6.51 -21.69 17.52
CA ASP A 78 -5.35 -22.56 17.40
C ASP A 78 -5.80 -24.00 17.15
N PRO A 79 -5.14 -24.73 16.23
CA PRO A 79 -5.45 -26.14 16.02
C PRO A 79 -5.23 -26.91 17.33
N LYS A 80 -6.32 -27.46 17.88
CA LYS A 80 -6.26 -28.30 19.09
C LYS A 80 -5.27 -29.44 18.85
N PRO A 81 -4.31 -29.69 19.77
CA PRO A 81 -3.37 -30.78 19.62
C PRO A 81 -4.15 -32.10 19.54
N ALA A 82 -4.04 -32.80 18.42
CA ALA A 82 -4.62 -34.12 18.23
C ALA A 82 -3.96 -35.10 19.23
N GLY A 83 -4.55 -35.29 20.40
CA GLY A 83 -4.00 -36.17 21.44
C GLY A 83 -4.51 -36.00 22.87
N LEU A 84 -5.27 -34.96 23.20
CA LEU A 84 -6.06 -34.93 24.43
C LEU A 84 -7.50 -35.28 24.05
N GLY A 85 -7.82 -36.56 24.13
CA GLY A 85 -9.20 -37.02 23.98
C GLY A 85 -10.09 -36.28 24.98
N GLU A 86 -11.22 -35.82 24.49
CA GLU A 86 -12.39 -35.51 25.31
C GLU A 86 -12.80 -36.82 26.00
N ASP A 87 -12.25 -37.05 27.19
CA ASP A 87 -12.85 -37.97 28.15
C ASP A 87 -13.93 -37.19 28.87
N HIS A 88 -15.18 -37.58 28.65
CA HIS A 88 -16.33 -37.08 29.40
C HIS A 88 -16.12 -37.35 30.90
N GLY A 89 -15.98 -36.27 31.67
CA GLY A 89 -16.20 -36.28 33.10
C GLY A 89 -17.31 -35.27 33.42
N ASP A 90 -18.55 -35.75 33.46
CA ASP A 90 -19.60 -35.12 34.26
C ASP A 90 -19.09 -35.10 35.71
N ASP A 91 -18.69 -33.94 36.23
CA ASP A 91 -18.59 -33.72 37.66
C ASP A 91 -19.06 -32.28 37.95
N GLU A 92 -20.28 -32.20 38.47
CA GLU A 92 -20.76 -31.08 39.27
C GLU A 92 -19.76 -30.83 40.40
N ASP A 93 -19.22 -29.61 40.56
CA ASP A 93 -18.95 -29.06 41.88
C ASP A 93 -18.64 -27.56 41.85
N GLU A 94 -19.38 -26.86 42.71
CA GLU A 94 -19.30 -25.45 43.03
C GLU A 94 -17.99 -25.03 43.70
N HIS A 95 -17.59 -23.78 43.42
CA HIS A 95 -16.83 -22.83 44.25
C HIS A 95 -15.34 -23.11 44.58
N SER A 96 -14.45 -22.29 44.01
CA SER A 96 -14.00 -21.03 44.64
C SER A 96 -12.86 -20.37 43.81
N GLY A 97 -13.01 -19.07 43.55
CA GLY A 97 -12.15 -18.30 42.64
C GLY A 97 -10.91 -17.65 43.27
N ILE A 98 -10.23 -16.83 42.45
CA ILE A 98 -9.56 -15.53 42.71
C ILE A 98 -9.14 -14.98 41.32
N GLU A 99 -9.96 -14.12 40.72
CA GLU A 99 -9.83 -12.65 40.57
C GLU A 99 -8.86 -12.16 39.47
N ALA A 100 -9.44 -11.54 38.42
CA ALA A 100 -8.95 -10.30 37.83
C ALA A 100 -10.16 -9.39 37.59
N SER A 101 -10.14 -8.26 38.30
CA SER A 101 -11.24 -7.35 38.58
C SER A 101 -11.65 -6.46 37.40
N ASP A 102 -12.94 -6.51 37.06
CA ASP A 102 -13.67 -5.42 36.43
C ASP A 102 -14.04 -4.36 37.50
N LEU A 103 -13.77 -3.10 37.17
CA LEU A 103 -14.14 -1.92 37.95
C LEU A 103 -15.15 -1.11 37.17
N SER A 104 -16.44 -1.45 37.25
CA SER A 104 -17.48 -0.44 37.20
C SER A 104 -18.77 -0.92 37.87
N ALA A 105 -19.02 -0.40 39.09
CA ALA A 105 -20.33 0.08 39.55
C ALA A 105 -20.39 0.14 41.08
N ARG A 106 -20.47 1.36 41.60
CA ARG A 106 -21.01 1.64 42.93
C ARG A 106 -21.52 3.09 42.86
N ARG A 107 -22.83 3.34 42.81
CA ARG A 107 -23.86 3.31 43.88
C ARG A 107 -25.05 4.11 43.30
N ARG A 108 -26.32 4.04 43.73
CA ARG A 108 -27.09 3.27 44.69
C ARG A 108 -28.58 3.63 44.44
N SER A 109 -29.45 2.62 44.49
CA SER A 109 -30.73 2.58 45.23
C SER A 109 -31.81 3.66 44.98
N GLY A 110 -32.95 3.20 44.45
CA GLY A 110 -34.27 3.77 44.67
C GLY A 110 -35.35 2.79 44.17
N LEU A 111 -36.22 2.34 45.07
CA LEU A 111 -37.39 1.47 44.86
C LEU A 111 -38.27 1.94 43.68
N ASP A 112 -38.88 1.00 42.94
CA ASP A 112 -40.33 0.77 42.98
C ASP A 112 -40.75 -0.45 42.11
N ASP A 113 -41.84 -1.03 42.56
CA ASP A 113 -42.51 -2.29 42.20
C ASP A 113 -43.35 -2.16 40.92
N ASP A 114 -43.16 -3.05 39.92
CA ASP A 114 -44.22 -3.42 38.96
C ASP A 114 -43.94 -4.79 38.29
N PRO A 115 -44.87 -5.76 38.35
CA PRO A 115 -44.71 -7.07 37.73
C PRO A 115 -45.42 -7.11 36.39
N GLN A 116 -44.70 -6.94 35.28
CA GLN A 116 -45.15 -7.41 33.97
C GLN A 116 -44.07 -8.28 33.34
N GLY A 117 -44.31 -9.59 33.41
CA GLY A 117 -43.57 -10.58 32.65
C GLY A 117 -43.68 -10.27 31.17
N ARG A 118 -42.57 -9.79 30.60
CA ARG A 118 -42.19 -10.07 29.23
C ARG A 118 -41.20 -11.21 29.32
N GLU A 119 -41.61 -12.35 28.79
CA GLU A 119 -40.67 -13.39 28.38
C GLU A 119 -39.87 -12.77 27.24
N ASP A 120 -38.80 -12.07 27.59
CA ASP A 120 -37.73 -11.78 26.64
C ASP A 120 -37.13 -13.16 26.33
N GLN A 121 -37.59 -13.74 25.23
CA GLN A 121 -36.91 -14.86 24.61
C GLN A 121 -35.56 -14.30 24.19
N ASP A 122 -34.55 -14.56 25.00
CA ASP A 122 -33.16 -14.49 24.60
C ASP A 122 -33.05 -15.43 23.39
N GLU A 123 -33.18 -14.86 22.18
CA GLU A 123 -32.71 -15.51 20.96
C GLU A 123 -31.21 -15.69 21.21
N GLU A 124 -30.80 -16.88 21.65
CA GLU A 124 -29.41 -17.30 21.65
C GLU A 124 -28.90 -17.05 20.22
N GLU A 125 -28.19 -15.94 20.02
CA GLU A 125 -27.46 -15.71 18.77
C GLU A 125 -26.54 -16.91 18.64
N ASP A 126 -26.84 -17.81 17.70
CA ASP A 126 -26.02 -18.97 17.38
C ASP A 126 -24.59 -18.49 17.07
N GLU A 127 -23.72 -18.42 18.09
CA GLU A 127 -22.32 -18.05 17.94
C GLU A 127 -21.66 -19.08 17.03
N LEU A 128 -21.46 -18.69 15.77
CA LEU A 128 -20.82 -19.55 14.79
C LEU A 128 -19.44 -19.97 15.33
N PRO A 129 -19.10 -21.28 15.26
CA PRO A 129 -17.85 -21.76 15.80
C PRO A 129 -16.67 -21.05 15.11
N ALA A 130 -15.63 -20.78 15.89
CA ALA A 130 -14.44 -20.13 15.37
C ALA A 130 -13.87 -20.92 14.17
N PRO A 131 -13.56 -20.24 13.05
CA PRO A 131 -13.00 -20.91 11.89
C PRO A 131 -11.62 -21.48 12.23
N THR A 132 -11.24 -22.58 11.58
CA THR A 132 -9.90 -23.17 11.77
C THR A 132 -9.20 -23.32 10.42
N PHE A 133 -7.90 -23.00 10.39
CA PHE A 133 -7.09 -23.02 9.17
C PHE A 133 -5.81 -23.85 9.38
N PRO A 134 -5.91 -25.16 9.64
CA PRO A 134 -4.79 -25.96 10.13
C PRO A 134 -3.59 -25.99 9.16
N ALA A 135 -3.81 -26.07 7.84
CA ALA A 135 -2.72 -26.11 6.87
C ALA A 135 -2.00 -24.75 6.78
N LEU A 136 -2.76 -23.66 6.75
CA LEU A 136 -2.22 -22.31 6.76
C LEU A 136 -1.51 -22.01 8.09
N HIS A 137 -2.14 -22.31 9.21
CA HIS A 137 -1.60 -22.07 10.55
C HIS A 137 -0.25 -22.75 10.74
N LYS A 138 -0.16 -24.05 10.43
CA LYS A 138 1.10 -24.79 10.45
C LYS A 138 2.16 -24.11 9.58
N ARG A 139 1.77 -23.70 8.36
CA ARG A 139 2.69 -23.04 7.43
C ARG A 139 3.19 -21.68 7.96
N LEU A 140 2.33 -20.92 8.65
CA LEU A 140 2.72 -19.66 9.26
C LEU A 140 3.70 -19.87 10.41
N CYS A 141 3.48 -20.85 11.28
CA CYS A 141 4.41 -21.20 12.36
C CYS A 141 5.80 -21.55 11.80
N GLU A 142 5.88 -22.39 10.76
CA GLU A 142 7.14 -22.75 10.09
C GLU A 142 7.88 -21.52 9.53
N LEU A 143 7.14 -20.56 8.97
CA LEU A 143 7.72 -19.35 8.38
C LEU A 143 8.18 -18.34 9.44
N ILE A 144 7.44 -18.22 10.54
CA ILE A 144 7.84 -17.40 11.69
C ILE A 144 9.16 -17.93 12.24
N GLU A 145 9.27 -19.24 12.46
CA GLU A 145 10.52 -19.87 12.91
C GLU A 145 11.66 -19.68 11.90
N LYS A 146 11.40 -19.92 10.60
CA LYS A 146 12.37 -19.73 9.51
C LYS A 146 12.92 -18.31 9.44
N TYR A 147 12.14 -17.30 9.84
CA TYR A 147 12.50 -15.88 9.77
C TYR A 147 12.87 -15.28 11.13
N ASP A 148 13.46 -16.08 12.01
CA ASP A 148 14.01 -15.65 13.29
C ASP A 148 12.94 -15.08 14.24
N GLY A 149 11.71 -15.62 14.16
CA GLY A 149 10.60 -15.33 15.08
C GLY A 149 9.83 -14.05 14.79
N ALA A 150 10.11 -13.33 13.69
CA ALA A 150 9.40 -12.12 13.34
C ALA A 150 9.17 -11.99 11.84
N VAL A 151 7.92 -11.76 11.46
CA VAL A 151 7.49 -11.61 10.06
C VAL A 151 6.54 -10.44 9.88
N PHE A 152 6.26 -10.08 8.64
CA PHE A 152 5.22 -9.11 8.29
C PHE A 152 4.45 -9.65 7.06
N PRO A 153 3.10 -9.69 7.11
CA PRO A 153 2.27 -10.20 6.02
C PRO A 153 1.88 -9.11 5.02
N LYS A 154 1.72 -9.47 3.75
CA LYS A 154 1.02 -8.66 2.73
C LYS A 154 0.29 -9.57 1.74
N LEU A 155 -0.65 -9.02 0.98
CA LEU A 155 -1.22 -9.71 -0.18
C LEU A 155 -0.45 -9.37 -1.46
N ASN A 156 -1.08 -9.56 -2.62
CA ASN A 156 -0.47 -9.38 -3.93
C ASN A 156 0.16 -7.99 -4.11
N TRP A 157 -0.46 -6.93 -3.59
CA TRP A 157 -0.01 -5.55 -3.79
C TRP A 157 0.15 -4.79 -2.47
N SER A 158 -0.71 -5.00 -1.49
CA SER A 158 -0.80 -4.11 -0.33
C SER A 158 -0.43 -4.80 0.98
N ALA A 159 0.31 -4.05 1.81
CA ALA A 159 0.60 -4.39 3.20
C ALA A 159 -0.48 -3.78 4.11
N PRO A 160 -0.87 -4.44 5.23
CA PRO A 160 -1.94 -3.97 6.11
C PRO A 160 -1.48 -2.84 7.06
N ARG A 161 -0.89 -1.77 6.48
CA ARG A 161 -0.30 -0.65 7.23
C ARG A 161 -1.35 0.15 8.00
N ASP A 162 -2.51 0.29 7.40
CA ASP A 162 -3.73 0.88 7.94
C ASP A 162 -4.27 0.12 9.17
N ALA A 163 -3.97 -1.17 9.29
CA ALA A 163 -4.37 -1.99 10.43
C ALA A 163 -3.30 -2.08 11.53
N ALA A 164 -2.14 -1.42 11.40
CA ALA A 164 -1.04 -1.57 12.36
C ALA A 164 -1.46 -1.28 13.82
N TRP A 165 -2.46 -0.41 14.02
CA TRP A 165 -3.00 -0.04 15.34
C TRP A 165 -3.56 -1.20 16.15
N ILE A 166 -3.99 -2.29 15.50
CA ILE A 166 -4.67 -3.39 16.20
C ILE A 166 -3.70 -4.35 16.90
N VAL A 167 -2.45 -4.41 16.44
CA VAL A 167 -1.41 -5.23 17.07
C VAL A 167 -0.76 -4.43 18.20
N PRO A 168 -0.54 -5.04 19.39
CA PRO A 168 0.14 -4.36 20.49
C PRO A 168 1.47 -3.72 20.05
N GLY A 169 1.60 -2.42 20.32
CA GLY A 169 2.76 -1.62 19.90
C GLY A 169 2.63 -0.99 18.52
N ALA A 170 1.44 -0.96 17.92
CA ALA A 170 1.12 -0.29 16.66
C ALA A 170 2.10 -0.67 15.54
N THR A 171 2.27 -1.98 15.33
CA THR A 171 3.35 -2.53 14.51
C THR A 171 2.85 -3.55 13.50
N LEU A 172 3.59 -3.68 12.39
CA LEU A 172 3.40 -4.75 11.40
C LEU A 172 4.22 -6.00 11.74
N ARG A 173 4.97 -5.98 12.85
CA ARG A 173 5.75 -7.12 13.32
C ARG A 173 4.82 -8.17 13.91
N CYS A 174 4.66 -9.28 13.20
CA CYS A 174 3.96 -10.48 13.67
C CYS A 174 4.95 -11.48 14.26
N THR A 175 4.59 -12.04 15.41
CA THR A 175 5.32 -13.11 16.10
C THR A 175 4.48 -14.38 16.28
N SER A 176 3.18 -14.30 16.01
CA SER A 176 2.24 -15.41 16.02
C SER A 176 1.38 -15.42 14.74
N PRO A 177 0.77 -16.56 14.37
CA PRO A 177 -0.26 -16.60 13.33
C PRO A 177 -1.46 -15.69 13.64
N GLN A 178 -1.81 -15.51 14.92
CA GLN A 178 -2.90 -14.63 15.36
C GLN A 178 -2.65 -13.19 14.96
N ASP A 179 -1.42 -12.69 15.14
CA ASP A 179 -1.04 -11.33 14.71
C ASP A 179 -1.27 -11.16 13.20
N ILE A 180 -0.99 -12.20 12.41
CA ILE A 180 -1.16 -12.19 10.95
C ILE A 180 -2.65 -12.18 10.59
N TYR A 181 -3.46 -13.03 11.22
CA TYR A 181 -4.91 -13.08 10.98
C TYR A 181 -5.57 -11.75 11.35
N LEU A 182 -5.20 -11.18 12.49
CA LEU A 182 -5.72 -9.92 12.99
C LEU A 182 -5.42 -8.77 12.03
N LEU A 183 -4.15 -8.59 11.63
CA LEU A 183 -3.77 -7.53 10.68
C LEU A 183 -4.48 -7.67 9.33
N LEU A 184 -4.54 -8.88 8.77
CA LEU A 184 -5.16 -9.09 7.47
C LEU A 184 -6.67 -8.86 7.53
N LYS A 185 -7.33 -9.28 8.61
CA LYS A 185 -8.78 -9.13 8.76
C LYS A 185 -9.20 -7.68 8.97
N SER A 186 -8.36 -6.87 9.59
CA SER A 186 -8.65 -5.48 9.97
C SER A 186 -8.18 -4.42 8.97
N SER A 187 -7.67 -4.81 7.80
CA SER A 187 -7.10 -3.89 6.81
C SER A 187 -8.02 -3.66 5.61
N ASP A 188 -8.34 -2.40 5.36
CA ASP A 188 -9.04 -1.93 4.17
C ASP A 188 -8.16 -2.09 2.92
N PHE A 189 -6.84 -1.95 3.07
CA PHE A 189 -5.89 -2.24 1.99
C PHE A 189 -5.93 -3.71 1.56
N VAL A 190 -6.09 -4.63 2.52
CA VAL A 190 -6.25 -6.06 2.24
C VAL A 190 -7.59 -6.33 1.55
N ALA A 191 -8.69 -5.76 2.03
CA ALA A 191 -10.00 -5.87 1.38
C ALA A 191 -9.97 -5.37 -0.08
N THR A 192 -9.27 -4.26 -0.30
CA THR A 192 -9.07 -3.66 -1.62
C THR A 192 -8.25 -4.57 -2.56
N ASP A 193 -7.21 -5.24 -2.06
CA ASP A 193 -6.44 -6.24 -2.84
C ASP A 193 -7.30 -7.43 -3.26
N ILE A 194 -8.23 -7.87 -2.41
CA ILE A 194 -9.16 -8.96 -2.72
C ILE A 194 -10.13 -8.52 -3.83
N ALA A 195 -10.74 -7.33 -3.69
CA ALA A 195 -11.62 -6.76 -4.70
C ALA A 195 -10.92 -6.62 -6.06
N GLN A 196 -9.69 -6.10 -6.08
CA GLN A 196 -8.88 -5.98 -7.30
C GLN A 196 -8.60 -7.33 -7.95
N THR A 197 -8.28 -8.34 -7.15
CA THR A 197 -8.05 -9.70 -7.67
C THR A 197 -9.31 -10.17 -8.39
N ARG A 198 -10.49 -9.98 -7.78
CA ARG A 198 -11.78 -10.34 -8.40
C ARG A 198 -12.07 -9.56 -9.68
N GLU A 199 -11.82 -8.25 -9.70
CA GLU A 199 -11.99 -7.43 -10.91
C GLU A 199 -11.11 -7.93 -12.06
N LEU A 200 -9.85 -8.26 -11.78
CA LEU A 200 -8.96 -8.85 -12.77
C LEU A 200 -9.50 -10.20 -13.27
N TYR A 201 -10.10 -11.02 -12.38
CA TYR A 201 -10.77 -12.28 -12.73
C TYR A 201 -11.93 -12.07 -13.69
N LEU A 202 -12.80 -11.10 -13.39
CA LEU A 202 -13.94 -10.77 -14.23
C LEU A 202 -13.48 -10.22 -15.58
N ASP A 203 -12.53 -9.28 -15.60
CA ASP A 203 -11.98 -8.69 -16.83
C ASP A 203 -11.42 -9.76 -17.80
N ALA A 204 -10.70 -10.77 -17.29
CA ALA A 204 -10.22 -11.86 -18.14
C ALA A 204 -11.35 -12.77 -18.63
N ALA A 205 -12.34 -13.06 -17.79
CA ALA A 205 -13.50 -13.87 -18.17
C ALA A 205 -14.33 -13.18 -19.27
N PHE A 206 -14.58 -11.87 -19.13
CA PHE A 206 -15.28 -11.08 -20.15
C PHE A 206 -14.46 -10.92 -21.44
N SER A 207 -13.14 -10.75 -21.33
CA SER A 207 -12.24 -10.76 -22.50
C SER A 207 -12.27 -12.11 -23.22
N SER A 208 -12.36 -13.23 -22.49
CA SER A 208 -12.48 -14.57 -23.08
C SER A 208 -13.84 -14.82 -23.76
N LEU A 209 -14.91 -14.17 -23.29
CA LEU A 209 -16.25 -14.28 -23.89
C LEU A 209 -16.44 -13.36 -25.12
N SER A 210 -15.62 -12.33 -25.27
CA SER A 210 -15.68 -11.38 -26.39
C SER A 210 -15.19 -11.94 -27.74
N LEU A 211 -14.70 -13.20 -27.81
CA LEU A 211 -14.25 -13.85 -29.05
C LEU A 211 -15.12 -15.04 -29.49
N GLY A 212 -16.33 -15.17 -28.97
CA GLY A 212 -17.28 -16.21 -29.36
C GLY A 212 -18.72 -15.70 -29.31
N SER A 213 -19.37 -15.67 -30.47
CA SER A 213 -20.81 -15.42 -30.63
C SER A 213 -21.63 -16.10 -29.53
N ILE A 214 -22.50 -15.32 -28.88
CA ILE A 214 -23.39 -15.77 -27.80
C ILE A 214 -24.35 -16.84 -28.33
N THR A 215 -24.06 -18.09 -28.03
CA THR A 215 -25.04 -19.15 -27.78
C THR A 215 -24.56 -19.91 -26.55
N VAL A 216 -25.26 -19.72 -25.44
CA VAL A 216 -24.91 -20.31 -24.14
C VAL A 216 -25.43 -21.76 -24.12
N ASP A 217 -24.60 -22.71 -24.52
CA ASP A 217 -24.81 -24.13 -24.18
C ASP A 217 -23.93 -24.46 -22.95
N PRO A 218 -24.53 -24.70 -21.77
CA PRO A 218 -23.79 -24.88 -20.51
C PRO A 218 -22.92 -26.15 -20.46
N GLU A 219 -23.16 -27.11 -21.36
CA GLU A 219 -22.38 -28.35 -21.46
C GLU A 219 -21.09 -28.20 -22.28
N ALA A 220 -21.03 -27.21 -23.19
CA ALA A 220 -19.85 -26.91 -24.00
C ALA A 220 -18.78 -26.10 -23.23
N ALA A 221 -19.19 -25.31 -22.24
CA ALA A 221 -18.29 -24.53 -21.39
C ALA A 221 -17.37 -25.42 -20.51
N ALA A 222 -17.86 -26.59 -20.08
CA ALA A 222 -17.05 -27.57 -19.35
C ALA A 222 -16.05 -28.31 -20.26
N ALA A 223 -16.39 -28.51 -21.55
CA ALA A 223 -15.54 -29.18 -22.53
C ALA A 223 -14.43 -28.27 -23.09
N ALA A 224 -14.66 -26.94 -23.17
CA ALA A 224 -13.67 -25.97 -23.64
C ALA A 224 -12.43 -25.86 -22.71
N THR A 225 -12.56 -26.23 -21.44
CA THR A 225 -11.46 -26.27 -20.47
C THR A 225 -10.41 -27.35 -20.77
N ALA A 226 -10.73 -28.34 -21.62
CA ALA A 226 -9.87 -29.51 -21.85
C ALA A 226 -9.05 -29.46 -23.15
N SER A 227 -9.19 -28.45 -24.02
CA SER A 227 -8.58 -28.50 -25.37
C SER A 227 -8.27 -27.14 -26.02
N SER A 228 -7.67 -26.18 -25.31
CA SER A 228 -7.07 -25.00 -25.97
C SER A 228 -5.63 -24.74 -25.52
N SER A 229 -4.68 -25.00 -26.42
CA SER A 229 -3.25 -24.72 -26.28
C SER A 229 -2.91 -23.28 -26.69
N THR A 230 -3.63 -22.29 -26.14
CA THR A 230 -3.35 -20.86 -26.31
C THR A 230 -2.92 -20.31 -24.95
N THR A 231 -1.70 -19.78 -24.86
CA THR A 231 -1.07 -19.18 -23.66
C THR A 231 -2.09 -18.49 -22.77
N THR A 232 -2.54 -19.16 -21.72
CA THR A 232 -3.55 -18.62 -20.82
C THR A 232 -2.90 -17.46 -20.07
N ARG A 233 -3.45 -16.24 -20.25
CA ARG A 233 -3.21 -15.08 -19.39
C ARG A 233 -3.81 -15.39 -18.01
N SER A 234 -3.24 -16.38 -17.33
CA SER A 234 -3.74 -16.89 -16.05
C SER A 234 -3.55 -15.81 -15.01
N LEU A 235 -4.65 -15.40 -14.40
CA LEU A 235 -4.66 -14.39 -13.38
C LEU A 235 -3.87 -14.85 -12.16
N PRO A 236 -3.13 -13.94 -11.49
CA PRO A 236 -2.49 -14.32 -10.25
C PRO A 236 -3.60 -14.67 -9.24
N PRO A 237 -3.60 -15.88 -8.64
CA PRO A 237 -4.47 -16.16 -7.52
C PRO A 237 -4.15 -15.19 -6.38
N LEU A 238 -5.07 -15.06 -5.42
CA LEU A 238 -4.76 -14.33 -4.20
C LEU A 238 -3.64 -15.07 -3.46
N GLN A 239 -2.55 -14.39 -3.18
CA GLN A 239 -1.38 -14.97 -2.54
C GLN A 239 -1.03 -14.21 -1.27
N LEU A 240 -0.75 -14.97 -0.22
CA LEU A 240 -0.23 -14.44 1.03
C LEU A 240 1.29 -14.40 0.98
N VAL A 241 1.86 -13.21 1.15
CA VAL A 241 3.30 -12.98 1.16
C VAL A 241 3.73 -12.77 2.61
N ILE A 242 4.62 -13.64 3.08
CA ILE A 242 5.25 -13.53 4.40
C ILE A 242 6.70 -13.06 4.20
N LYS A 243 6.98 -11.81 4.59
CA LYS A 243 8.33 -11.24 4.54
C LYS A 243 9.02 -11.38 5.89
N GLN A 244 10.34 -11.60 5.88
CA GLN A 244 11.15 -11.49 7.09
C GLN A 244 11.04 -10.08 7.63
N HIS A 245 10.65 -9.94 8.89
CA HIS A 245 10.58 -8.62 9.52
C HIS A 245 12.00 -8.12 9.81
N PHE A 246 12.25 -6.87 9.47
CA PHE A 246 13.40 -6.15 9.98
C PHE A 246 13.03 -4.69 10.20
N ALA A 247 13.71 -4.05 11.16
CA ALA A 247 13.49 -2.64 11.42
C ALA A 247 14.10 -1.81 10.27
N PHE A 248 13.24 -1.28 9.41
CA PHE A 248 13.59 -0.30 8.39
C PHE A 248 13.53 1.10 9.01
N PRO A 249 14.66 1.83 9.11
CA PRO A 249 14.59 3.27 9.35
C PRO A 249 13.88 3.94 8.17
N THR A 250 12.77 4.61 8.46
CA THR A 250 11.92 5.24 7.43
C THR A 250 12.65 6.35 6.66
N SER A 251 13.69 6.95 7.25
CA SER A 251 14.54 7.95 6.59
C SER A 251 15.36 7.44 5.41
N HIS A 252 15.44 6.12 5.22
CA HIS A 252 16.16 5.50 4.11
C HIS A 252 15.21 4.86 3.08
N GLU A 253 13.90 5.12 3.18
CA GLU A 253 12.90 4.67 2.22
C GLU A 253 12.54 5.79 1.24
N PHE A 254 12.53 5.45 -0.05
CA PHE A 254 12.24 6.39 -1.13
C PHE A 254 11.27 5.77 -2.13
N ARG A 255 10.34 6.59 -2.63
CA ARG A 255 9.45 6.26 -3.74
C ARG A 255 10.00 6.87 -5.02
N CYS A 256 10.02 6.08 -6.08
CA CYS A 256 10.62 6.42 -7.36
C CYS A 256 9.58 6.30 -8.47
N PHE A 257 9.53 7.31 -9.33
CA PHE A 257 8.50 7.49 -10.35
C PHE A 257 9.10 7.25 -11.73
N VAL A 258 8.64 6.20 -12.42
CA VAL A 258 9.09 5.85 -13.77
C VAL A 258 7.93 6.04 -14.73
N HIS A 259 8.15 6.81 -15.78
CA HIS A 259 7.16 6.99 -16.83
C HIS A 259 7.87 7.23 -18.16
N ARG A 260 7.30 6.68 -19.24
CA ARG A 260 7.90 6.55 -20.58
C ARG A 260 9.33 5.99 -20.52
N ARG A 261 9.57 4.99 -19.65
CA ARG A 261 10.89 4.39 -19.39
C ARG A 261 11.97 5.38 -18.96
N ARG A 262 11.58 6.40 -18.20
CA ARG A 262 12.51 7.34 -17.58
C ARG A 262 12.22 7.41 -16.10
N LEU A 263 13.25 7.30 -15.26
CA LEU A 263 13.14 7.65 -13.85
C LEU A 263 12.98 9.17 -13.74
N LEU A 264 11.76 9.63 -13.51
CA LEU A 264 11.37 11.04 -13.55
C LEU A 264 11.64 11.77 -12.25
N ALA A 265 11.36 11.13 -11.11
CA ALA A 265 11.40 11.79 -9.81
C ALA A 265 11.60 10.79 -8.67
N ILE A 266 12.07 11.31 -7.54
CA ILE A 266 12.25 10.57 -6.29
C ILE A 266 11.61 11.38 -5.14
N SER A 267 10.92 10.69 -4.24
CA SER A 267 10.37 11.25 -2.99
C SER A 267 10.89 10.46 -1.81
N GLN A 268 11.18 11.15 -0.70
CA GLN A 268 11.18 10.52 0.63
C GLN A 268 9.84 9.79 0.85
N ARG A 269 9.88 8.57 1.40
CA ARG A 269 8.66 7.76 1.59
C ARG A 269 7.83 8.20 2.80
N ASP A 270 8.51 8.59 3.87
CA ASP A 270 7.94 9.10 5.11
C ASP A 270 7.61 10.59 4.95
N THR A 271 6.32 10.91 4.88
CA THR A 271 5.84 12.29 4.72
C THR A 271 5.49 12.95 6.06
N ALA A 272 5.76 12.30 7.19
CA ALA A 272 5.47 12.83 8.51
C ALA A 272 6.72 13.38 9.21
N THR A 273 7.91 12.93 8.82
CA THR A 273 9.16 13.23 9.54
C THR A 273 10.19 13.92 8.66
N ALA A 274 10.64 15.12 9.04
CA ALA A 274 11.82 15.75 8.45
C ALA A 274 13.09 15.12 9.02
N PHE A 275 14.03 14.72 8.15
CA PHE A 275 15.29 14.09 8.55
C PHE A 275 16.49 14.99 8.24
N PRO A 276 17.15 15.58 9.26
CA PRO A 276 18.26 16.51 9.04
C PRO A 276 19.43 15.92 8.25
N HIS A 277 19.69 14.61 8.37
CA HIS A 277 20.77 13.95 7.65
C HIS A 277 20.54 13.83 6.14
N LEU A 278 19.30 14.02 5.66
CA LEU A 278 18.96 14.03 4.24
C LEU A 278 19.11 15.41 3.59
N GLN A 279 19.30 16.47 4.38
CA GLN A 279 19.40 17.84 3.86
C GLN A 279 20.68 18.14 3.07
N PRO A 280 21.88 17.66 3.47
CA PRO A 280 23.10 18.01 2.76
C PRO A 280 23.07 17.59 1.27
N ALA A 281 23.41 18.52 0.38
CA ALA A 281 23.41 18.32 -1.07
C ALA A 281 24.21 17.08 -1.50
N GLN A 282 25.37 16.83 -0.88
CA GLN A 282 26.18 15.64 -1.14
C GLN A 282 25.45 14.34 -0.81
N THR A 283 24.67 14.31 0.28
CA THR A 283 23.85 13.15 0.65
C THR A 283 22.75 12.93 -0.38
N ARG A 284 22.02 13.99 -0.74
CA ARG A 284 20.95 13.95 -1.76
C ARG A 284 21.49 13.47 -3.11
N ARG A 285 22.64 14.00 -3.56
CA ARG A 285 23.34 13.57 -4.79
C ARG A 285 23.71 12.08 -4.75
N THR A 286 24.21 11.60 -3.60
CA THR A 286 24.56 10.19 -3.42
C THR A 286 23.33 9.28 -3.54
N ILE A 287 22.22 9.65 -2.88
CA ILE A 287 20.95 8.93 -2.97
C ILE A 287 20.44 8.88 -4.41
N ARG A 288 20.39 10.03 -5.10
CA ARG A 288 19.97 10.15 -6.51
C ARG A 288 20.80 9.23 -7.42
N ARG A 289 22.14 9.23 -7.27
CA ARG A 289 23.05 8.36 -8.04
C ARG A 289 22.79 6.87 -7.78
N LEU A 290 22.66 6.47 -6.51
CA LEU A 290 22.44 5.06 -6.14
C LEU A 290 21.13 4.53 -6.69
N ILE A 291 20.05 5.31 -6.56
CA ILE A 291 18.72 4.93 -7.06
C ILE A 291 18.70 4.87 -8.59
N LYS A 292 19.27 5.87 -9.28
CA LYS A 292 19.35 5.87 -10.75
C LYS A 292 20.15 4.68 -11.28
N SER A 293 21.30 4.40 -10.67
CA SER A 293 22.14 3.23 -11.03
C SER A 293 21.42 1.90 -10.78
N PHE A 294 20.71 1.78 -9.65
CA PHE A 294 19.90 0.61 -9.35
C PHE A 294 18.79 0.42 -10.39
N TRP A 295 18.05 1.49 -10.70
CA TRP A 295 16.98 1.47 -11.70
C TRP A 295 17.52 1.03 -13.07
N ARG A 296 18.56 1.69 -13.60
CA ARG A 296 19.16 1.33 -14.90
C ARG A 296 19.61 -0.13 -14.96
N SER A 297 20.24 -0.61 -13.91
CA SER A 297 20.86 -1.95 -13.91
C SER A 297 19.87 -3.09 -13.61
N ARG A 298 18.77 -2.82 -12.90
CA ARG A 298 17.87 -3.85 -12.38
C ARG A 298 16.44 -3.76 -12.88
N LEU A 299 15.95 -2.56 -13.22
CA LEU A 299 14.53 -2.34 -13.52
C LEU A 299 14.30 -1.86 -14.96
N ASP A 300 15.16 -1.00 -15.51
CA ASP A 300 15.09 -0.53 -16.91
C ASP A 300 15.61 -1.60 -17.89
N LEU A 301 14.85 -2.69 -17.98
CA LEU A 301 15.22 -3.85 -18.78
C LEU A 301 14.56 -3.76 -20.16
N ALA A 302 15.32 -4.13 -21.18
CA ALA A 302 14.81 -4.21 -22.53
C ALA A 302 13.69 -5.26 -22.66
N PRO A 303 12.60 -4.97 -23.41
CA PRO A 303 11.66 -6.00 -23.82
C PRO A 303 12.37 -7.11 -24.59
N PRO A 304 11.87 -8.36 -24.50
CA PRO A 304 12.34 -9.44 -25.34
C PRO A 304 12.08 -9.10 -26.81
N GLN A 305 13.01 -9.48 -27.70
CA GLN A 305 12.84 -9.28 -29.13
C GLN A 305 11.71 -10.18 -29.66
N PRO A 306 10.82 -9.66 -30.54
CA PRO A 306 9.75 -10.45 -31.13
C PRO A 306 10.35 -11.62 -31.92
N GLY A 307 9.90 -12.85 -31.62
CA GLY A 307 10.43 -14.09 -32.22
C GLY A 307 11.52 -14.79 -31.42
N SER A 308 11.94 -14.26 -30.26
CA SER A 308 12.70 -15.06 -29.30
C SER A 308 11.76 -16.09 -28.66
N GLU A 309 11.96 -17.38 -28.96
CA GLU A 309 11.26 -18.50 -28.34
C GLU A 309 11.72 -18.66 -26.88
N GLY A 310 11.28 -17.75 -26.03
CA GLY A 310 11.37 -17.84 -24.58
C GLY A 310 9.97 -17.77 -23.98
N SER A 311 9.68 -18.61 -22.99
CA SER A 311 8.43 -18.53 -22.23
C SER A 311 8.21 -17.11 -21.71
N SER A 312 7.01 -16.55 -21.88
CA SER A 312 6.63 -15.22 -21.36
C SER A 312 6.81 -15.08 -19.85
N ASP A 313 6.85 -16.19 -19.12
CA ASP A 313 7.08 -16.22 -17.67
C ASP A 313 8.55 -15.99 -17.28
N ALA A 314 9.49 -15.98 -18.23
CA ALA A 314 10.90 -15.71 -17.97
C ALA A 314 11.28 -14.23 -18.16
N VAL A 315 10.32 -13.37 -18.52
CA VAL A 315 10.56 -11.95 -18.77
C VAL A 315 10.27 -11.15 -17.51
N SER A 316 11.21 -10.29 -17.09
CA SER A 316 11.00 -9.40 -15.94
C SER A 316 9.77 -8.52 -16.19
N PRO A 317 8.83 -8.38 -15.24
CA PRO A 317 7.67 -7.51 -15.41
C PRO A 317 8.06 -6.07 -15.75
N THR A 318 9.16 -5.56 -15.19
CA THR A 318 9.65 -4.20 -15.45
C THR A 318 10.13 -3.99 -16.89
N ALA A 319 10.48 -5.05 -17.61
CA ALA A 319 10.79 -4.94 -19.04
C ALA A 319 9.54 -4.67 -19.89
N LEU A 320 8.37 -5.13 -19.41
CA LEU A 320 7.07 -4.97 -20.06
C LEU A 320 6.36 -3.68 -19.62
N LEU A 321 6.70 -3.16 -18.43
CA LEU A 321 6.17 -1.90 -17.94
C LEU A 321 6.91 -0.70 -18.58
N ARG A 322 6.15 0.29 -19.03
CA ARG A 322 6.69 1.62 -19.41
C ARG A 322 6.58 2.60 -18.25
N ASP A 323 5.48 2.51 -17.51
CA ASP A 323 5.09 3.44 -16.47
C ASP A 323 4.79 2.66 -15.19
N TYR A 324 5.52 2.97 -14.12
CA TYR A 324 5.40 2.31 -12.83
C TYR A 324 6.04 3.14 -11.73
N VAL A 325 5.67 2.82 -10.50
CA VAL A 325 6.25 3.37 -9.28
C VAL A 325 6.94 2.25 -8.54
N PHE A 326 8.12 2.50 -7.98
CA PHE A 326 8.81 1.52 -7.16
C PHE A 326 9.34 2.16 -5.88
N ASP A 327 9.25 1.39 -4.79
CA ASP A 327 9.76 1.80 -3.48
C ASP A 327 11.11 1.11 -3.23
N VAL A 328 12.09 1.86 -2.75
CA VAL A 328 13.42 1.35 -2.40
C VAL A 328 13.81 1.68 -0.97
N TYR A 329 14.62 0.80 -0.41
CA TYR A 329 15.32 1.01 0.85
C TYR A 329 16.83 1.04 0.63
N LEU A 330 17.49 2.06 1.14
CA LEU A 330 18.95 2.16 1.14
C LEU A 330 19.49 1.69 2.49
N THR A 331 20.53 0.86 2.51
CA THR A 331 21.18 0.53 3.79
C THR A 331 21.75 1.76 4.48
N ARG A 332 21.92 1.72 5.81
CA ARG A 332 22.41 2.86 6.59
C ARG A 332 23.76 3.41 6.12
N ASP A 333 24.62 2.51 5.63
CA ASP A 333 25.94 2.81 5.05
C ASP A 333 25.88 3.15 3.55
N MET A 334 24.68 3.21 2.96
CA MET A 334 24.42 3.44 1.54
C MET A 334 25.15 2.48 0.59
N SER A 335 25.55 1.30 1.07
CA SER A 335 26.26 0.30 0.26
C SER A 335 25.33 -0.52 -0.65
N ARG A 336 24.04 -0.61 -0.31
CA ARG A 336 23.07 -1.44 -1.03
C ARG A 336 21.72 -0.75 -1.15
N VAL A 337 21.06 -1.01 -2.28
CA VAL A 337 19.68 -0.63 -2.56
C VAL A 337 18.83 -1.90 -2.61
N PHE A 338 17.69 -1.89 -1.93
CA PHE A 338 16.71 -2.96 -1.95
C PHE A 338 15.40 -2.48 -2.56
N LEU A 339 14.84 -3.22 -3.50
CA LEU A 339 13.46 -3.07 -3.96
C LEU A 339 12.50 -3.55 -2.86
N VAL A 340 11.61 -2.67 -2.42
CA VAL A 340 10.65 -2.91 -1.34
C VAL A 340 9.28 -3.25 -1.91
N ASP A 341 8.84 -2.46 -2.91
CA ASP A 341 7.55 -2.63 -3.57
C ASP A 341 7.54 -2.09 -5.00
N LEU A 342 6.52 -2.52 -5.77
CA LEU A 342 6.28 -2.10 -7.14
C LEU A 342 4.78 -1.86 -7.33
N ALA A 343 4.41 -0.76 -7.96
CA ALA A 343 3.02 -0.37 -8.18
C ALA A 343 2.82 0.24 -9.59
N PRO A 344 1.62 0.17 -10.17
CA PRO A 344 1.31 0.86 -11.42
C PRO A 344 1.34 2.38 -11.27
N TRP A 345 1.67 3.07 -12.36
CA TRP A 345 1.56 4.52 -12.48
C TRP A 345 0.10 5.00 -12.44
N GLY A 346 -0.16 6.15 -11.82
CA GLY A 346 -1.39 6.92 -11.99
C GLY A 346 -2.68 6.26 -11.49
N ILE A 347 -2.59 5.21 -10.67
CA ILE A 347 -3.76 4.61 -10.03
C ILE A 347 -4.05 5.30 -8.70
N ALA A 348 -5.32 5.46 -8.35
CA ALA A 348 -5.77 6.22 -7.18
C ALA A 348 -5.13 5.79 -5.84
N ARG A 349 -4.71 4.53 -5.72
CA ARG A 349 -4.08 3.98 -4.50
C ARG A 349 -2.56 4.17 -4.40
N THR A 350 -1.91 4.60 -5.48
CA THR A 350 -0.48 4.90 -5.45
C THR A 350 -0.34 6.37 -5.06
N ASP A 351 0.01 6.62 -3.80
CA ASP A 351 0.24 7.96 -3.28
C ASP A 351 1.49 8.61 -3.94
N PRO A 352 1.39 9.82 -4.54
CA PRO A 352 2.54 10.53 -5.11
C PRO A 352 3.45 11.20 -4.05
N LEU A 353 3.04 11.21 -2.77
CA LEU A 353 3.79 11.68 -1.61
C LEU A 353 4.13 13.16 -1.68
N LEU A 354 5.42 13.50 -1.79
CA LEU A 354 5.90 14.89 -1.91
C LEU A 354 5.76 15.43 -3.34
N TRP A 355 5.07 14.70 -4.21
CA TRP A 355 4.73 15.11 -5.56
C TRP A 355 3.20 15.14 -5.76
N ASN A 356 2.75 15.80 -6.82
CA ASN A 356 1.41 15.69 -7.39
C ASN A 356 1.47 14.90 -8.70
N TRP A 357 0.36 14.24 -9.06
CA TRP A 357 0.29 13.49 -10.32
C TRP A 357 0.37 14.41 -11.54
N ASP A 358 -0.28 15.57 -11.49
CA ASP A 358 -0.28 16.53 -12.59
C ASP A 358 1.12 17.09 -12.89
N GLU A 359 1.89 17.45 -11.85
CA GLU A 359 3.26 17.93 -12.05
C GLU A 359 4.21 16.82 -12.54
N LEU A 360 3.97 15.56 -12.18
CA LEU A 360 4.73 14.43 -12.68
C LEU A 360 4.46 14.18 -14.17
N GLU A 361 3.20 14.34 -14.59
CA GLU A 361 2.79 14.24 -16.00
C GLU A 361 3.35 15.42 -16.81
N GLU A 362 3.27 16.65 -16.31
CA GLU A 362 3.85 17.83 -16.95
C GLU A 362 5.38 17.67 -17.13
N LYS A 363 6.08 17.21 -16.09
CA LYS A 363 7.52 16.91 -16.19
C LYS A 363 7.80 15.85 -17.26
N SER A 364 6.98 14.80 -17.32
CA SER A 364 7.08 13.76 -18.36
C SER A 364 6.96 14.35 -19.76
N GLU A 365 5.95 15.19 -19.99
CA GLU A 365 5.71 15.82 -21.29
C GLU A 365 6.87 16.75 -21.69
N HIS A 366 7.38 17.55 -20.76
CA HIS A 366 8.51 18.43 -21.03
C HIS A 366 9.78 17.64 -21.42
N TYR A 367 10.05 16.50 -20.77
CA TYR A 367 11.13 15.60 -21.18
C TYR A 367 10.89 14.96 -22.55
N TRP A 368 9.64 14.59 -22.84
CA TRP A 368 9.27 13.96 -24.11
C TRP A 368 9.40 14.92 -25.29
N ALA A 369 8.93 16.16 -25.13
CA ALA A 369 9.01 17.21 -26.14
C ALA A 369 10.46 17.53 -26.55
N ARG A 370 11.38 17.62 -25.58
CA ARG A 370 12.81 17.86 -25.84
C ARG A 370 13.49 16.73 -26.61
N ARG A 371 12.94 15.52 -26.58
CA ARG A 371 13.54 14.32 -27.18
C ARG A 371 13.14 14.12 -28.66
N GLN A 372 12.19 14.90 -29.19
CA GLN A 372 11.77 14.78 -30.58
C GLN A 372 12.82 15.35 -31.54
N PRO A 373 13.26 14.59 -32.56
CA PRO A 373 14.23 15.08 -33.54
C PRO A 373 13.63 16.24 -34.34
N GLY A 374 14.15 17.46 -34.12
CA GLY A 374 13.69 18.70 -34.76
C GLY A 374 13.46 19.89 -33.82
N SER A 375 13.54 19.69 -32.49
CA SER A 375 13.36 20.74 -31.48
C SER A 375 14.54 21.71 -31.32
N ASP A 376 15.70 21.43 -31.95
CA ASP A 376 16.91 22.28 -31.94
C ASP A 376 16.71 23.69 -32.54
N GLN A 377 15.54 24.01 -33.09
CA GLN A 377 15.22 25.32 -33.67
C GLN A 377 14.25 26.18 -32.84
N ALA A 378 13.79 25.70 -31.68
CA ALA A 378 12.94 26.48 -30.76
C ALA A 378 13.62 26.84 -29.43
N ALA A 379 14.86 26.40 -29.20
CA ALA A 379 15.64 26.76 -28.00
C ALA A 379 16.34 28.13 -28.13
N GLY A 380 15.61 29.12 -28.64
CA GLY A 380 16.02 30.52 -28.65
C GLY A 380 14.88 31.33 -28.04
N ASP A 381 15.11 31.83 -26.83
CA ASP A 381 14.24 32.75 -26.09
C ASP A 381 13.05 32.13 -25.35
N GLU A 382 13.26 31.05 -24.61
CA GLU A 382 12.48 30.82 -23.38
C GLU A 382 13.42 31.08 -22.21
N GLU A 383 13.05 32.09 -21.43
CA GLU A 383 13.72 32.50 -20.20
C GLU A 383 13.98 31.24 -19.37
N GLU A 384 15.25 31.02 -19.00
CA GLU A 384 15.58 30.15 -17.89
C GLU A 384 14.69 30.63 -16.74
N GLU A 385 13.58 29.93 -16.47
CA GLU A 385 12.90 30.05 -15.18
C GLU A 385 13.98 29.63 -14.19
N GLU A 386 14.65 30.66 -13.65
CA GLU A 386 15.47 30.61 -12.46
C GLU A 386 14.55 30.09 -11.35
N ASP A 387 14.38 28.77 -11.30
CA ASP A 387 14.04 28.04 -10.09
C ASP A 387 15.24 28.27 -9.14
N ASP A 388 15.20 29.45 -8.53
CA ASP A 388 16.14 29.98 -7.56
C ASP A 388 16.06 29.10 -6.31
N GLU A 389 16.81 27.98 -6.30
CA GLU A 389 17.31 27.32 -5.09
C GLU A 389 18.32 26.19 -5.40
N SER A 390 19.50 26.54 -5.94
CA SER A 390 20.78 25.84 -5.64
C SER A 390 20.89 24.30 -5.79
N ASP A 391 20.05 23.61 -6.56
CA ASP A 391 20.23 22.18 -6.80
C ASP A 391 21.16 21.99 -7.99
N ASP A 392 22.47 21.90 -7.69
CA ASP A 392 23.53 21.50 -8.63
C ASP A 392 22.97 20.52 -9.67
N GLU A 393 23.03 20.88 -10.95
CA GLU A 393 22.85 20.02 -12.12
C GLU A 393 23.84 18.85 -12.03
N ALA A 394 23.54 17.91 -11.14
CA ALA A 394 24.35 16.77 -10.86
C ALA A 394 24.04 15.80 -11.97
N TYR A 395 24.81 15.89 -13.05
CA TYR A 395 24.88 14.86 -14.05
C TYR A 395 25.46 13.59 -13.41
N ASP A 396 25.02 12.44 -13.92
CA ASP A 396 25.71 11.18 -13.65
C ASP A 396 26.97 11.05 -14.52
N ASP A 397 27.65 9.90 -14.43
CA ASP A 397 28.89 9.65 -15.16
C ASP A 397 28.68 9.55 -16.69
N ASP A 398 27.42 9.52 -17.16
CA ASP A 398 27.02 9.46 -18.58
C ASP A 398 26.48 10.83 -19.08
N ASP A 399 26.72 11.92 -18.35
CA ASP A 399 26.20 13.27 -18.63
C ASP A 399 24.66 13.36 -18.71
N GLU A 400 23.92 12.41 -18.12
CA GLU A 400 22.46 12.51 -18.04
C GLU A 400 22.03 13.10 -16.68
N PRO A 401 21.12 14.08 -16.64
CA PRO A 401 20.68 14.70 -15.40
C PRO A 401 20.13 13.66 -14.42
N LEU A 402 20.49 13.78 -13.14
CA LEU A 402 19.91 12.95 -12.08
C LEU A 402 18.44 13.34 -11.86
N PRO A 403 17.54 12.38 -11.58
CA PRO A 403 16.15 12.70 -11.25
C PRO A 403 16.08 13.59 -10.00
N PRO A 404 15.19 14.60 -9.96
CA PRO A 404 14.99 15.41 -8.77
C PRO A 404 14.55 14.55 -7.58
N LEU A 405 15.03 14.93 -6.39
CA LEU A 405 14.72 14.28 -5.12
C LEU A 405 14.09 15.29 -4.18
N ARG A 406 12.84 15.04 -3.75
CA ARG A 406 12.19 15.80 -2.67
C ARG A 406 12.34 15.07 -1.33
N VAL A 407 12.79 15.80 -0.32
CA VAL A 407 12.87 15.37 1.09
C VAL A 407 12.22 16.43 1.95
N LEU A 408 11.64 16.05 3.08
CA LEU A 408 11.02 17.02 3.99
C LEU A 408 12.09 17.85 4.70
N SER A 409 11.90 19.16 4.69
CA SER A 409 12.70 20.11 5.47
C SER A 409 11.96 20.53 6.74
N SER A 410 12.71 20.78 7.81
CA SER A 410 12.19 21.37 9.05
C SER A 410 12.24 22.90 9.04
N ASP A 411 12.84 23.48 8.00
CA ASP A 411 13.04 24.92 7.89
C ASP A 411 11.78 25.55 7.34
N GLN A 412 11.18 26.49 8.09
CA GLN A 412 9.90 27.12 7.72
C GLN A 412 9.98 28.00 6.46
N ASP A 413 11.20 28.39 6.09
CA ASP A 413 11.49 29.19 4.91
C ASP A 413 11.72 28.33 3.65
N ASP A 414 11.77 26.99 3.78
CA ASP A 414 11.95 26.07 2.65
C ASP A 414 10.61 25.79 1.95
N PRO A 415 10.50 25.97 0.62
CA PRO A 415 9.25 25.75 -0.11
C PRO A 415 8.72 24.30 0.01
N SER A 416 9.59 23.32 0.30
CA SER A 416 9.20 21.92 0.57
C SER A 416 8.45 21.74 1.89
N ALA A 417 8.64 22.63 2.87
CA ALA A 417 7.89 22.62 4.13
C ALA A 417 6.44 23.10 3.93
N ASN A 418 6.21 24.02 2.98
CA ASN A 418 4.88 24.55 2.66
C ASN A 418 4.08 23.62 1.72
N LEU A 419 4.74 22.83 0.88
CA LEU A 419 4.11 21.81 0.03
C LEU A 419 3.32 20.78 0.86
N ALA A 420 3.87 20.35 2.00
CA ALA A 420 3.20 19.40 2.91
C ALA A 420 1.86 19.94 3.48
N SER A 421 1.69 21.26 3.58
CA SER A 421 0.49 21.90 4.13
C SER A 421 -0.59 22.21 3.07
N SER A 422 -0.17 22.40 1.81
CA SER A 422 -1.06 22.76 0.69
C SER A 422 -1.61 21.54 -0.05
N SER A 423 -0.86 20.43 -0.10
CA SER A 423 -1.38 19.15 -0.57
C SER A 423 -2.36 18.49 0.41
N SER A 424 -2.28 18.81 1.72
CA SER A 424 -3.26 18.34 2.71
C SER A 424 -4.60 19.05 2.66
N SER A 425 -4.66 20.29 2.17
CA SER A 425 -5.88 21.11 2.20
C SER A 425 -6.72 21.01 0.92
N SER A 426 -6.11 20.69 -0.23
CA SER A 426 -6.82 20.47 -1.50
C SER A 426 -7.19 19.00 -1.75
N ALA A 427 -6.51 18.04 -1.11
CA ALA A 427 -6.91 16.62 -1.11
C ALA A 427 -8.13 16.33 -0.21
N ALA A 428 -8.55 17.27 0.64
CA ALA A 428 -9.65 17.08 1.59
C ALA A 428 -11.04 16.90 0.91
N GLN A 429 -11.16 17.19 -0.40
CA GLN A 429 -12.41 17.03 -1.14
C GLN A 429 -12.43 15.82 -2.10
N SER A 430 -11.35 15.03 -2.18
CA SER A 430 -11.39 13.76 -2.90
C SER A 430 -10.57 12.67 -2.20
N HIS A 431 -11.31 11.76 -1.57
CA HIS A 431 -10.87 10.48 -1.00
C HIS A 431 -9.69 10.52 -0.01
N SER A 432 -10.05 10.65 1.26
CA SER A 432 -9.19 10.47 2.43
C SER A 432 -8.56 9.07 2.48
N PHE A 433 -7.27 8.98 2.13
CA PHE A 433 -6.38 7.91 2.54
C PHE A 433 -5.09 8.52 3.12
N SER A 434 -5.24 9.33 4.16
CA SER A 434 -4.10 9.79 4.97
C SER A 434 -3.70 8.71 5.98
N ASN A 435 -2.39 8.56 6.22
CA ASN A 435 -1.81 7.65 7.21
C ASN A 435 -2.04 8.08 8.68
N THR A 436 -2.94 9.03 8.93
CA THR A 436 -3.30 9.46 10.28
C THR A 436 -4.55 8.74 10.74
N PRO A 437 -4.57 8.16 11.96
CA PRO A 437 -5.82 7.61 12.50
C PRO A 437 -6.86 8.74 12.54
N THR A 438 -7.97 8.53 11.84
CA THR A 438 -9.11 9.46 11.72
C THR A 438 -9.84 9.69 13.04
N TYR A 439 -9.36 9.08 14.12
CA TYR A 439 -9.94 9.09 15.44
C TYR A 439 -8.85 9.22 16.50
N ALA A 440 -9.09 10.05 17.51
CA ALA A 440 -8.32 9.99 18.74
C ALA A 440 -8.54 8.63 19.44
N HIS A 441 -7.65 8.28 20.39
CA HIS A 441 -7.60 7.02 21.17
C HIS A 441 -8.95 6.52 21.74
N ASN A 442 -9.99 7.36 21.76
CA ASN A 442 -11.33 7.03 22.26
C ASN A 442 -12.46 7.17 21.20
N MET A 443 -12.15 7.04 19.90
CA MET A 443 -13.14 7.13 18.80
C MET A 443 -13.93 8.44 18.71
N VAL A 444 -13.33 9.55 19.15
CA VAL A 444 -13.92 10.89 18.99
C VAL A 444 -13.25 11.58 17.79
N PRO A 445 -14.03 12.24 16.89
CA PRO A 445 -13.46 12.99 15.77
C PRO A 445 -12.43 14.03 16.24
N ALA A 446 -11.31 14.13 15.52
CA ALA A 446 -10.19 15.01 15.90
C ALA A 446 -10.60 16.47 16.07
N ASP A 447 -11.56 16.93 15.27
CA ASP A 447 -12.13 18.29 15.33
C ASP A 447 -12.79 18.60 16.68
N PHE A 448 -13.36 17.58 17.33
CA PHE A 448 -13.98 17.73 18.65
C PHE A 448 -12.93 17.97 19.75
N HIS A 449 -11.74 17.38 19.60
CA HIS A 449 -10.62 17.59 20.52
C HIS A 449 -9.94 18.96 20.31
N ALA A 450 -9.86 19.41 19.05
CA ALA A 450 -9.39 20.75 18.71
C ALA A 450 -10.33 21.84 19.25
N LEU A 451 -11.65 21.65 19.14
CA LEU A 451 -12.66 22.56 19.66
C LEU A 451 -12.70 22.59 21.20
N ALA A 452 -12.57 21.44 21.86
CA ALA A 452 -12.46 21.34 23.32
C ALA A 452 -11.16 22.00 23.86
N SER A 453 -10.06 21.88 23.11
CA SER A 453 -8.79 22.51 23.48
C SER A 453 -8.79 24.02 23.22
N ALA A 454 -9.46 24.49 22.18
CA ALA A 454 -9.57 25.92 21.85
C ALA A 454 -10.51 26.68 22.80
N THR A 455 -11.45 25.98 23.45
CA THR A 455 -12.42 26.60 24.39
C THR A 455 -11.98 26.53 25.86
N ALA A 456 -10.86 25.87 26.16
CA ALA A 456 -10.28 25.81 27.50
C ALA A 456 -9.47 27.07 27.82
N GLY A 457 -10.16 28.14 28.25
CA GLY A 457 -9.52 29.29 28.88
C GLY A 457 -8.91 28.94 30.25
N PRO A 458 -8.10 29.83 30.88
CA PRO A 458 -7.26 29.52 32.04
C PRO A 458 -8.01 29.28 33.37
N ALA A 459 -9.33 29.13 33.36
CA ALA A 459 -10.13 28.88 34.54
C ALA A 459 -11.18 27.79 34.21
N GLY A 460 -10.95 26.59 34.75
CA GLY A 460 -11.71 25.37 34.46
C GLY A 460 -13.18 25.41 34.86
N ALA A 461 -14.00 26.07 34.05
CA ALA A 461 -15.43 25.82 33.94
C ALA A 461 -15.71 25.38 32.50
N GLY A 462 -15.52 24.08 32.24
CA GLY A 462 -15.83 23.48 30.95
C GLY A 462 -17.33 23.47 30.69
N LYS A 463 -17.73 23.75 29.45
CA LYS A 463 -19.12 23.60 28.99
C LYS A 463 -19.53 22.13 29.08
N THR A 464 -20.79 21.86 29.40
CA THR A 464 -21.29 20.48 29.44
C THR A 464 -21.42 19.91 28.02
N LEU A 465 -21.43 18.58 27.90
CA LEU A 465 -21.55 17.88 26.63
C LEU A 465 -22.82 18.30 25.84
N GLU A 466 -23.89 18.62 26.55
CA GLU A 466 -25.15 19.12 25.96
C GLU A 466 -25.00 20.52 25.36
N GLN A 467 -24.24 21.41 26.00
CA GLN A 467 -23.98 22.75 25.49
C GLN A 467 -23.11 22.72 24.22
N LEU A 468 -22.13 21.82 24.17
CA LEU A 468 -21.31 21.58 22.97
C LEU A 468 -22.16 21.01 21.82
N ARG A 469 -23.10 20.11 22.12
CA ARG A 469 -24.03 19.55 21.13
C ARG A 469 -24.93 20.62 20.52
N GLU A 470 -25.48 21.51 21.34
CA GLU A 470 -26.34 22.62 20.87
C GLU A 470 -25.56 23.63 20.03
N GLU A 471 -24.33 23.97 20.43
CA GLU A 471 -23.46 24.88 19.66
C GLU A 471 -23.08 24.29 18.31
N TRP A 472 -22.79 22.99 18.24
CA TRP A 472 -22.50 22.30 16.98
C TRP A 472 -23.74 22.23 16.08
N ALA A 473 -24.91 21.88 16.61
CA ALA A 473 -26.16 21.88 15.85
C ALA A 473 -26.47 23.28 15.29
N ALA A 474 -26.20 24.34 16.04
CA ALA A 474 -26.36 25.72 15.59
C ALA A 474 -25.27 26.17 14.57
N ALA A 475 -24.07 25.59 14.62
CA ALA A 475 -23.03 25.84 13.62
C ALA A 475 -23.35 25.14 12.29
N VAL A 476 -23.81 23.89 12.33
CA VAL A 476 -24.28 23.14 11.16
C VAL A 476 -25.48 23.84 10.52
N ALA A 477 -26.45 24.28 11.32
CA ALA A 477 -27.60 25.02 10.81
C ALA A 477 -27.24 26.38 10.17
N ARG A 478 -26.16 27.04 10.63
CA ARG A 478 -25.66 28.27 10.00
C ARG A 478 -24.94 27.99 8.68
N ALA A 479 -24.15 26.92 8.61
CA ALA A 479 -23.49 26.51 7.39
C ALA A 479 -24.49 26.09 6.30
N SER A 480 -25.62 25.49 6.68
CA SER A 480 -26.68 25.10 5.72
C SER A 480 -27.54 26.26 5.21
N VAL A 481 -27.42 27.47 5.77
CA VAL A 481 -28.15 28.66 5.30
C VAL A 481 -27.31 29.52 4.35
N ASP A 482 -25.98 29.42 4.42
CA ASP A 482 -25.04 30.23 3.61
C ASP A 482 -24.92 29.74 2.16
N ASP A 483 -25.24 28.47 1.86
CA ASP A 483 -25.26 27.91 0.49
C ASP A 483 -26.49 28.34 -0.35
N GLY A 484 -27.35 29.23 0.18
CA GLY A 484 -28.65 29.59 -0.42
C GLY A 484 -28.80 31.04 -0.91
N GLU A 485 -27.86 31.94 -0.64
CA GLU A 485 -28.00 33.38 -0.94
C GLU A 485 -26.81 33.98 -1.71
N GLU A 486 -26.37 33.36 -2.82
CA GLU A 486 -25.50 34.01 -3.81
C GLU A 486 -26.00 33.80 -5.26
N GLU A 487 -27.29 33.99 -5.53
CA GLU A 487 -27.76 34.26 -6.91
C GLU A 487 -28.97 35.21 -6.90
N LYS A 488 -28.71 36.52 -6.80
CA LYS A 488 -29.44 37.63 -7.46
C LYS A 488 -29.11 38.96 -6.81
N GLU A 489 -28.14 39.68 -7.37
CA GLU A 489 -28.22 41.12 -7.64
C GLU A 489 -26.91 41.56 -8.29
N ASP A 490 -26.91 41.73 -9.61
CA ASP A 490 -26.30 42.89 -10.27
C ASP A 490 -26.47 42.79 -11.80
N GLY A 491 -27.06 43.82 -12.41
CA GLY A 491 -27.16 43.95 -13.86
C GLY A 491 -28.33 44.79 -14.35
N LEU A 492 -28.31 46.07 -14.01
CA LEU A 492 -29.09 47.15 -14.64
C LEU A 492 -28.64 47.40 -16.08
#